data_AF-A0A4Q7Z790-F1
#
_entry.id   AF-A0A4Q7Z790-F1
#
_cell.length_a   1.000
_cell.length_b   1.000
_cell.length_c   1.000
_cell.angle_alpha   90.00
_cell.angle_beta   90.00
_cell.angle_gamma   90.00
#
_symmetry.space_group_name_H-M   'P 1'
#
loop_
_entity.id
_entity.type
_entity.pdbx_description
1 polymer ?
#
loop_
_entity_poly.entity_id
_entity_poly.type
_entity_poly.pdbx_seq_one_letter_code
_entity_poly.pdbx_strand_id
1 'polypeptide(L)'
;MQVTGTAPPPAPATGPLGAPAEEPGGSATKHARRFGLPVATALVMGNIIGGGIFLLPASVAPYGTVSLVALGILTVGAITLALVFGRLAQRDPRTGGPYVYAREAFGDFAGFLAAWAYWITTWVSNAALAVAAVGYLDVLVPVSHHRWTACLAALVIQWLPALANFAGTRWVGAVQLVSTVLKFVPLLLVAVGGLFFFDPDKLGPFNAGGGSPIGAVSASAALLLYSYLGVESAAVSAGEVRDARRNVGRATVIGTAGAALVYLLGTVSVFGTVAHDSLVKSTAPFSDAVNAMFGGTWGGWAVALAALVSMTGCLNGWTLLSAQTPYAAARDGLFPAAFTRRRRGVPTVGVGVTVVLSSLLTVYNFMAGSAHVFEVLVLVTTFTATVPYLLATAAQLHHLASGRRDEVDGRRLVRDAVIAAVAAGFSIWLVAGAGYAAVYQGVLFLFVGILVYAVMAGRRRRAEG
;
A
#
# COMPACT_ATOMS: atom_id res chain seq x y z
N MET A 1 -29.77 82.05 22.32
CA MET A 1 -29.76 80.58 22.48
C MET A 1 -29.15 79.98 21.23
N GLN A 2 -27.85 79.65 21.27
CA GLN A 2 -27.12 79.05 20.16
C GLN A 2 -26.65 77.65 20.58
N VAL A 3 -26.95 76.67 19.72
CA VAL A 3 -26.64 75.25 19.87
C VAL A 3 -25.38 74.96 19.05
N THR A 4 -24.34 74.42 19.69
CA THR A 4 -23.06 74.06 19.06
C THR A 4 -23.04 72.56 18.73
N GLY A 5 -22.79 72.24 17.46
CA GLY A 5 -22.56 70.88 16.97
C GLY A 5 -21.09 70.48 17.06
N THR A 6 -20.84 69.22 17.43
CA THR A 6 -19.50 68.60 17.44
C THR A 6 -19.31 67.72 16.22
N ALA A 7 -18.27 67.99 15.43
CA ALA A 7 -17.87 67.21 14.26
C ALA A 7 -17.04 65.95 14.65
N PRO A 8 -16.97 64.91 13.78
CA PRO A 8 -16.30 63.64 14.08
C PRO A 8 -14.76 63.70 13.91
N PRO A 9 -14.01 62.78 14.56
CA PRO A 9 -12.54 62.71 14.46
C PRO A 9 -12.04 62.12 13.13
N PRO A 10 -10.77 62.40 12.74
CA PRO A 10 -10.23 62.06 11.42
C PRO A 10 -9.91 60.57 11.24
N ALA A 11 -9.93 60.12 9.99
CA ALA A 11 -9.68 58.73 9.58
C ALA A 11 -8.21 58.28 9.82
N PRO A 12 -7.96 56.98 10.11
CA PRO A 12 -6.60 56.47 10.31
C PRO A 12 -5.81 56.37 9.00
N ALA A 13 -4.52 56.67 9.08
CA ALA A 13 -3.57 56.56 7.98
C ALA A 13 -3.38 55.09 7.52
N THR A 14 -3.36 54.90 6.20
CA THR A 14 -3.06 53.65 5.51
C THR A 14 -1.56 53.32 5.61
N GLY A 15 -1.20 52.32 6.42
CA GLY A 15 0.13 51.69 6.39
C GLY A 15 0.25 50.62 5.27
N PRO A 16 1.47 50.16 4.94
CA PRO A 16 1.72 49.28 3.79
C PRO A 16 1.03 47.92 3.90
N LEU A 17 0.52 47.44 2.77
CA LEU A 17 -0.15 46.17 2.56
C LEU A 17 0.64 44.96 3.11
N GLY A 18 0.08 44.31 4.13
CA GLY A 18 -0.01 42.86 4.28
C GLY A 18 1.27 42.02 4.20
N ALA A 19 2.05 42.01 5.29
CA ALA A 19 2.74 40.78 5.68
C ALA A 19 1.70 39.74 6.13
N PRO A 20 1.89 38.42 5.91
CA PRO A 20 0.98 37.41 6.43
C PRO A 20 0.92 37.56 7.95
N ALA A 21 -0.28 37.70 8.50
CA ALA A 21 -0.50 37.75 9.94
C ALA A 21 0.09 36.48 10.58
N GLU A 22 1.15 36.65 11.38
CA GLU A 22 1.59 35.61 12.31
C GLU A 22 0.42 35.28 13.23
N GLU A 23 -0.05 34.03 13.16
CA GLU A 23 -1.01 33.51 14.14
C GLU A 23 -0.42 33.68 15.55
N PRO A 24 -1.16 34.29 16.50
CA PRO A 24 -0.67 34.47 17.85
C PRO A 24 -0.56 33.11 18.53
N GLY A 25 0.68 32.66 18.74
CA GLY A 25 1.09 31.82 19.87
C GLY A 25 0.18 30.64 20.21
N GLY A 26 -0.31 29.91 19.20
CA GLY A 26 -0.94 28.62 19.43
C GLY A 26 0.13 27.65 19.93
N SER A 27 0.07 27.30 21.22
CA SER A 27 0.98 26.35 21.87
C SER A 27 1.36 25.24 20.89
N ALA A 28 2.65 25.15 20.54
CA ALA A 28 3.20 24.01 19.84
C ALA A 28 2.68 22.77 20.57
N THR A 29 1.70 22.10 20.00
CA THR A 29 1.09 20.96 20.65
C THR A 29 2.18 19.91 20.68
N LYS A 30 2.71 19.67 21.87
CA LYS A 30 3.53 18.53 22.30
C LYS A 30 2.78 17.19 22.07
N HIS A 31 2.03 17.04 20.99
CA HIS A 31 1.46 15.79 20.54
C HIS A 31 2.55 15.00 19.82
N ALA A 32 3.45 14.50 20.68
CA ALA A 32 4.44 13.45 20.55
C ALA A 32 4.61 12.78 19.18
N ARG A 33 5.86 12.78 18.69
CA ARG A 33 6.37 11.73 17.80
C ARG A 33 6.18 10.39 18.52
N ARG A 34 5.17 9.61 18.14
CA ARG A 34 4.71 8.41 18.86
C ARG A 34 5.42 7.14 18.43
N PHE A 35 5.95 7.10 17.20
CA PHE A 35 6.51 5.86 16.67
C PHE A 35 8.03 5.83 16.83
N GLY A 36 8.50 5.08 17.81
CA GLY A 36 9.89 4.63 17.84
C GLY A 36 10.19 3.65 16.71
N LEU A 37 11.47 3.30 16.53
CA LEU A 37 11.91 2.34 15.51
C LEU A 37 11.10 1.01 15.53
N PRO A 38 10.81 0.38 16.69
CA PRO A 38 10.02 -0.86 16.71
C PRO A 38 8.61 -0.67 16.18
N VAL A 39 7.94 0.43 16.54
CA VAL A 39 6.57 0.72 16.10
C VAL A 39 6.52 1.05 14.61
N ALA A 40 7.47 1.83 14.11
CA ALA A 40 7.59 2.11 12.68
C ALA A 40 7.91 0.84 11.88
N THR A 41 8.73 -0.06 12.42
CA THR A 41 9.05 -1.37 11.81
C THR A 41 7.80 -2.25 11.77
N ALA A 42 7.06 -2.34 12.88
CA ALA A 42 5.81 -3.07 12.96
C ALA A 42 4.74 -2.52 12.00
N LEU A 43 4.70 -1.20 11.79
CA LEU A 43 3.83 -0.56 10.81
C LEU A 43 4.17 -1.02 9.38
N VAL A 44 5.45 -1.00 9.01
CA VAL A 44 5.91 -1.48 7.68
C VAL A 44 5.57 -2.96 7.52
N MET A 45 5.96 -3.80 8.49
CA MET A 45 5.69 -5.24 8.44
C MET A 45 4.19 -5.53 8.36
N GLY A 46 3.37 -4.85 9.17
CA GLY A 46 1.94 -5.08 9.23
C GLY A 46 1.20 -4.73 7.94
N ASN A 47 1.64 -3.69 7.24
CA ASN A 47 1.07 -3.30 5.95
C ASN A 47 1.51 -4.23 4.82
N ILE A 48 2.78 -4.64 4.82
CA ILE A 48 3.30 -5.64 3.87
C ILE A 48 2.54 -6.95 4.05
N ILE A 49 2.61 -7.56 5.24
CA ILE A 49 2.02 -8.89 5.53
C ILE A 49 0.51 -8.92 5.32
N GLY A 50 -0.19 -7.85 5.73
CA GLY A 50 -1.64 -7.84 5.72
C GLY A 50 -2.27 -7.91 4.33
N GLY A 51 -1.55 -7.54 3.27
CA GLY A 51 -2.07 -7.33 1.91
C GLY A 51 -2.35 -8.61 1.13
N GLY A 52 -1.39 -9.55 1.10
CA GLY A 52 -1.43 -10.64 0.12
C GLY A 52 -0.87 -11.99 0.56
N ILE A 53 -0.27 -12.09 1.75
CA ILE A 53 0.46 -13.32 2.11
C ILE A 53 -0.44 -14.55 2.13
N PHE A 54 -1.67 -14.40 2.61
CA PHE A 54 -2.55 -15.52 2.89
C PHE A 54 -3.00 -16.28 1.64
N LEU A 55 -3.01 -15.65 0.46
CA LEU A 55 -3.27 -16.32 -0.81
C LEU A 55 -2.01 -16.54 -1.65
N LEU A 56 -0.91 -15.88 -1.29
CA LEU A 56 0.32 -15.89 -2.07
C LEU A 56 0.77 -17.30 -2.48
N PRO A 57 0.83 -18.33 -1.59
CA PRO A 57 1.25 -19.66 -2.00
C PRO A 57 0.37 -20.27 -3.11
N ALA A 58 -0.95 -20.12 -3.01
CA ALA A 58 -1.87 -20.63 -4.02
C ALA A 58 -1.73 -19.86 -5.34
N SER A 59 -1.56 -18.54 -5.29
CA SER A 59 -1.42 -17.69 -6.50
C SER A 59 -0.11 -17.91 -7.25
N VAL A 60 0.96 -18.37 -6.58
CA VAL A 60 2.25 -18.65 -7.25
C VAL A 60 2.53 -20.13 -7.50
N ALA A 61 1.74 -21.03 -6.89
CA ALA A 61 1.81 -22.46 -7.18
C ALA A 61 1.69 -22.78 -8.69
N PRO A 62 0.84 -22.14 -9.51
CA PRO A 62 0.76 -22.40 -10.95
C PRO A 62 2.07 -22.22 -11.71
N TYR A 63 3.04 -21.47 -11.16
CA TYR A 63 4.35 -21.29 -11.79
C TYR A 63 5.38 -22.34 -11.34
N GLY A 64 5.11 -23.07 -10.26
CA GLY A 64 6.02 -24.06 -9.67
C GLY A 64 6.98 -23.48 -8.64
N THR A 65 7.95 -24.26 -8.20
CA THR A 65 8.90 -23.84 -7.15
C THR A 65 9.87 -22.74 -7.59
N VAL A 66 9.96 -22.45 -8.90
CA VAL A 66 10.65 -21.26 -9.44
C VAL A 66 10.10 -19.95 -8.86
N SER A 67 8.85 -19.93 -8.41
CA SER A 67 8.26 -18.78 -7.72
C SER A 67 9.00 -18.41 -6.41
N LEU A 68 9.66 -19.36 -5.76
CA LEU A 68 10.52 -19.10 -4.59
C LEU A 68 11.78 -18.32 -4.97
N VAL A 69 12.35 -18.62 -6.15
CA VAL A 69 13.46 -17.84 -6.73
C VAL A 69 12.99 -16.43 -7.06
N ALA A 70 11.80 -16.31 -7.65
CA ALA A 70 11.18 -15.02 -7.92
C ALA A 70 10.97 -14.21 -6.63
N LEU A 71 10.50 -14.85 -5.55
CA LEU A 71 10.35 -14.22 -4.24
C LEU A 71 11.70 -13.73 -3.68
N GLY A 72 12.78 -14.50 -3.84
CA GLY A 72 14.13 -14.08 -3.46
C GLY A 72 14.62 -12.86 -4.23
N ILE A 73 14.50 -12.88 -5.57
CA ILE A 73 14.87 -11.74 -6.44
C ILE A 73 14.05 -10.50 -6.07
N LEU A 74 12.75 -10.68 -5.87
CA LEU A 74 11.83 -9.61 -5.50
C LEU A 74 12.15 -9.03 -4.13
N THR A 75 12.55 -9.86 -3.16
CA THR A 75 13.00 -9.42 -1.83
C THR A 75 14.17 -8.46 -1.96
N VAL A 76 15.17 -8.81 -2.79
CA VAL A 76 16.32 -7.94 -3.04
C VAL A 76 15.86 -6.62 -3.66
N GLY A 77 14.98 -6.66 -4.66
CA GLY A 77 14.41 -5.46 -5.28
C GLY A 77 13.64 -4.58 -4.28
N ALA A 78 12.78 -5.17 -3.45
CA ALA A 78 12.04 -4.46 -2.40
C ALA A 78 12.98 -3.82 -1.36
N ILE A 79 14.08 -4.48 -1.00
CA ILE A 79 15.12 -3.91 -0.12
C ILE A 79 15.84 -2.75 -0.80
N THR A 80 16.14 -2.83 -2.11
CA THR A 80 16.73 -1.68 -2.82
C THR A 80 15.79 -0.47 -2.83
N LEU A 81 14.48 -0.70 -3.02
CA LEU A 81 13.48 0.35 -2.94
C LEU A 81 13.35 0.93 -1.52
N ALA A 82 13.39 0.06 -0.49
CA ALA A 82 13.46 0.46 0.91
C ALA A 82 14.66 1.38 1.21
N LEU A 83 15.84 1.07 0.64
CA LEU A 83 17.03 1.89 0.77
C LEU A 83 16.86 3.26 0.10
N VAL A 84 16.21 3.32 -1.07
CA VAL A 84 15.87 4.58 -1.75
C VAL A 84 14.94 5.43 -0.88
N PHE A 85 13.85 4.86 -0.37
CA PHE A 85 12.95 5.56 0.55
C PHE A 85 13.67 6.04 1.81
N GLY A 86 14.60 5.24 2.34
CA GLY A 86 15.44 5.65 3.46
C GLY A 86 16.30 6.87 3.16
N ARG A 87 16.85 6.99 1.94
CA ARG A 87 17.64 8.18 1.53
C ARG A 87 16.77 9.40 1.26
N LEU A 88 15.60 9.21 0.68
CA LEU A 88 14.65 10.30 0.48
C LEU A 88 14.14 10.83 1.82
N ALA A 89 13.74 9.96 2.75
CA ALA A 89 13.31 10.35 4.10
C ALA A 89 14.42 10.98 4.95
N GLN A 90 15.68 10.59 4.72
CA GLN A 90 16.84 11.26 5.33
C GLN A 90 16.94 12.73 4.91
N ARG A 91 16.60 13.05 3.65
CA ARG A 91 16.66 14.39 3.09
C ARG A 91 15.42 15.20 3.46
N ASP A 92 14.27 14.61 3.22
CA ASP A 92 12.96 15.20 3.44
C ASP A 92 12.08 14.27 4.30
N PRO A 93 12.07 14.45 5.63
CA PRO A 93 11.25 13.65 6.54
C PRO A 93 9.80 14.16 6.66
N ARG A 94 9.32 14.98 5.72
CA ARG A 94 7.91 15.42 5.71
C ARG A 94 6.97 14.23 5.47
N THR A 95 5.80 14.29 6.08
CA THR A 95 4.71 13.32 5.87
C THR A 95 4.22 13.37 4.43
N GLY A 96 3.99 12.21 3.83
CA GLY A 96 3.43 12.06 2.48
C GLY A 96 4.27 11.18 1.53
N GLY A 97 5.48 10.80 1.93
CA GLY A 97 6.26 9.75 1.26
C GLY A 97 6.44 10.00 -0.25
N PRO A 98 6.08 9.04 -1.13
CA PRO A 98 6.27 9.17 -2.59
C PRO A 98 5.69 10.46 -3.19
N TYR A 99 4.54 10.93 -2.68
CA TYR A 99 3.90 12.17 -3.15
C TYR A 99 4.80 13.39 -2.96
N VAL A 100 5.39 13.55 -1.76
CA VAL A 100 6.24 14.69 -1.44
C VAL A 100 7.53 14.64 -2.25
N TYR A 101 8.13 13.46 -2.38
CA TYR A 101 9.38 13.29 -3.13
C TYR A 101 9.21 13.61 -4.62
N ALA A 102 8.11 13.16 -5.23
CA ALA A 102 7.80 13.47 -6.62
C ALA A 102 7.52 14.96 -6.84
N ARG A 103 6.74 15.58 -5.93
CA ARG A 103 6.41 17.00 -6.01
C ARG A 103 7.63 17.90 -5.87
N GLU A 104 8.50 17.61 -4.91
CA GLU A 104 9.71 18.39 -4.67
C GLU A 104 10.70 18.29 -5.84
N ALA A 105 10.82 17.10 -6.46
CA ALA A 105 11.77 16.88 -7.53
C ALA A 105 11.30 17.39 -8.90
N PHE A 106 10.00 17.29 -9.20
CA PHE A 106 9.46 17.47 -10.56
C PHE A 106 8.24 18.40 -10.63
N GLY A 107 7.81 18.97 -9.50
CA GLY A 107 6.70 19.92 -9.43
C GLY A 107 5.32 19.27 -9.26
N ASP A 108 4.29 20.13 -9.31
CA ASP A 108 2.91 19.82 -8.91
C ASP A 108 2.28 18.67 -9.71
N PHE A 109 2.56 18.54 -11.02
CA PHE A 109 2.01 17.47 -11.84
C PHE A 109 2.53 16.09 -11.43
N ALA A 110 3.83 15.96 -11.14
CA ALA A 110 4.40 14.69 -10.69
C ALA A 110 3.91 14.32 -9.29
N GLY A 111 3.76 15.32 -8.41
CA GLY A 111 3.08 15.15 -7.12
C GLY A 111 1.66 14.61 -7.29
N PHE A 112 0.86 15.26 -8.15
CA PHE A 112 -0.50 14.79 -8.46
C PHE A 112 -0.51 13.35 -8.99
N LEU A 113 0.36 13.02 -9.96
CA LEU A 113 0.41 11.70 -10.56
C LEU A 113 0.77 10.62 -9.52
N ALA A 114 1.73 10.89 -8.63
CA ALA A 114 2.08 10.00 -7.53
C ALA A 114 0.90 9.78 -6.57
N ALA A 115 0.20 10.85 -6.17
CA ALA A 115 -0.97 10.76 -5.29
C ALA A 115 -2.15 10.04 -5.96
N TRP A 116 -2.40 10.29 -7.24
CA TRP A 116 -3.47 9.67 -8.02
C TRP A 116 -3.22 8.18 -8.22
N ALA A 117 -2.02 7.80 -8.64
CA ALA A 117 -1.63 6.41 -8.83
C ALA A 117 -1.65 5.62 -7.51
N TYR A 118 -1.15 6.22 -6.42
CA TYR A 118 -1.22 5.60 -5.09
C TYR A 118 -2.67 5.47 -4.60
N TRP A 119 -3.53 6.46 -4.85
CA TRP A 119 -4.94 6.33 -4.54
C TRP A 119 -5.60 5.18 -5.31
N ILE A 120 -5.29 5.01 -6.61
CA ILE A 120 -5.72 3.84 -7.38
C ILE A 120 -5.28 2.54 -6.75
N THR A 121 -3.98 2.45 -6.43
CA THR A 121 -3.38 1.30 -5.74
C THR A 121 -4.20 0.92 -4.51
N THR A 122 -4.56 1.90 -3.68
CA THR A 122 -5.24 1.66 -2.40
C THR A 122 -6.67 1.13 -2.56
N TRP A 123 -7.49 1.67 -3.48
CA TRP A 123 -8.86 1.19 -3.64
C TRP A 123 -8.95 -0.11 -4.44
N VAL A 124 -8.02 -0.38 -5.37
CA VAL A 124 -7.93 -1.69 -6.04
C VAL A 124 -7.45 -2.77 -5.05
N SER A 125 -6.48 -2.44 -4.18
CA SER A 125 -6.01 -3.34 -3.11
C SER A 125 -7.12 -3.74 -2.14
N ASN A 126 -8.02 -2.80 -1.81
CA ASN A 126 -9.17 -3.12 -0.96
C ASN A 126 -10.09 -4.17 -1.59
N ALA A 127 -10.32 -4.12 -2.90
CA ALA A 127 -11.09 -5.13 -3.61
C ALA A 127 -10.36 -6.49 -3.59
N ALA A 128 -9.05 -6.51 -3.82
CA ALA A 128 -8.24 -7.73 -3.77
C ALA A 128 -8.29 -8.41 -2.39
N LEU A 129 -8.12 -7.62 -1.33
CA LEU A 129 -8.20 -8.07 0.06
C LEU A 129 -9.58 -8.62 0.44
N ALA A 130 -10.65 -7.98 -0.04
CA ALA A 130 -12.01 -8.45 0.20
C ALA A 130 -12.25 -9.81 -0.46
N VAL A 131 -11.77 -10.01 -1.69
CA VAL A 131 -11.84 -11.30 -2.40
C VAL A 131 -11.02 -12.36 -1.67
N ALA A 132 -9.82 -12.03 -1.21
CA ALA A 132 -8.98 -12.94 -0.43
C ALA A 132 -9.67 -13.38 0.88
N ALA A 133 -10.36 -12.46 1.55
CA ALA A 133 -11.09 -12.73 2.76
C ALA A 133 -12.27 -13.69 2.54
N VAL A 134 -12.91 -13.65 1.38
CA VAL A 134 -13.97 -14.62 1.04
C VAL A 134 -13.43 -16.04 0.99
N GLY A 135 -12.22 -16.27 0.48
CA GLY A 135 -11.59 -17.60 0.46
C GLY A 135 -11.43 -18.19 1.85
N TYR A 136 -11.02 -17.38 2.82
CA TYR A 136 -10.93 -17.80 4.22
C TYR A 136 -12.27 -17.86 4.94
N LEU A 137 -13.25 -17.03 4.56
CA LEU A 137 -14.61 -17.16 5.08
C LEU A 137 -15.24 -18.49 4.65
N ASP A 138 -14.96 -18.94 3.43
CA ASP A 138 -15.47 -20.18 2.86
C ASP A 138 -15.07 -21.43 3.66
N VAL A 139 -13.90 -21.40 4.30
CA VAL A 139 -13.42 -22.44 5.22
C VAL A 139 -14.33 -22.58 6.46
N LEU A 140 -14.96 -21.49 6.89
CA LEU A 140 -15.83 -21.44 8.07
C LEU A 140 -17.30 -21.65 7.71
N VAL A 141 -17.74 -20.97 6.66
CA VAL A 141 -19.12 -20.98 6.18
C VAL A 141 -19.07 -21.00 4.65
N PRO A 142 -19.66 -22.01 3.99
CA PRO A 142 -19.51 -22.18 2.55
C PRO A 142 -20.32 -21.14 1.76
N VAL A 143 -19.70 -19.99 1.50
CA VAL A 143 -20.28 -18.82 0.81
C VAL A 143 -19.93 -18.79 -0.67
N SER A 144 -18.96 -19.58 -1.12
CA SER A 144 -18.44 -19.60 -2.49
C SER A 144 -19.30 -20.39 -3.48
N HIS A 145 -20.26 -21.19 -3.00
CA HIS A 145 -21.16 -21.99 -3.84
C HIS A 145 -21.89 -21.17 -4.91
N HIS A 146 -22.19 -19.90 -4.63
CA HIS A 146 -22.79 -19.00 -5.60
C HIS A 146 -21.99 -17.71 -5.71
N ARG A 147 -21.69 -17.27 -6.94
CA ARG A 147 -20.93 -16.03 -7.17
C ARG A 147 -21.54 -14.79 -6.50
N TRP A 148 -22.85 -14.77 -6.30
CA TRP A 148 -23.57 -13.68 -5.66
C TRP A 148 -23.36 -13.66 -4.14
N THR A 149 -23.34 -14.83 -3.49
CA THR A 149 -23.08 -14.93 -2.05
C THR A 149 -21.61 -14.61 -1.75
N ALA A 150 -20.69 -15.05 -2.60
CA ALA A 150 -19.28 -14.67 -2.53
C ALA A 150 -19.07 -13.15 -2.71
N CYS A 151 -19.72 -12.55 -3.71
CA CYS A 151 -19.68 -11.11 -3.94
C CYS A 151 -20.26 -10.32 -2.75
N LEU A 152 -21.42 -10.73 -2.23
CA LEU A 152 -22.03 -10.10 -1.06
C LEU A 152 -21.12 -10.20 0.17
N ALA A 153 -20.50 -11.36 0.41
CA ALA A 153 -19.55 -11.54 1.49
C ALA A 153 -18.34 -10.60 1.37
N ALA A 154 -17.74 -10.49 0.17
CA ALA A 154 -16.66 -9.54 -0.09
C ALA A 154 -17.09 -8.09 0.19
N LEU A 155 -18.27 -7.69 -0.27
CA LEU A 155 -18.82 -6.35 -0.01
C LEU A 155 -19.00 -6.11 1.50
N VAL A 156 -19.61 -7.05 2.23
CA VAL A 156 -19.79 -6.92 3.69
C VAL A 156 -18.45 -6.75 4.39
N ILE A 157 -17.47 -7.61 4.09
CA ILE A 157 -16.13 -7.56 4.69
C ILE A 157 -15.45 -6.22 4.40
N GLN A 158 -15.60 -5.68 3.19
CA GLN A 158 -15.01 -4.39 2.79
C GLN A 158 -15.70 -3.19 3.45
N TRP A 159 -17.03 -3.24 3.64
CA TRP A 159 -17.80 -2.14 4.21
C TRP A 159 -17.65 -2.04 5.74
N LEU A 160 -17.38 -3.15 6.43
CA LEU A 160 -17.15 -3.15 7.88
C LEU A 160 -16.05 -2.14 8.32
N PRO A 161 -14.84 -2.15 7.74
CA PRO A 161 -13.82 -1.14 7.98
C PRO A 161 -14.22 0.27 7.54
N ALA A 162 -14.94 0.41 6.43
CA ALA A 162 -15.37 1.74 5.96
C ALA A 162 -16.34 2.39 6.96
N LEU A 163 -17.28 1.62 7.51
CA LEU A 163 -18.19 2.06 8.57
C LEU A 163 -17.44 2.42 9.85
N ALA A 164 -16.43 1.64 10.24
CA ALA A 164 -15.54 1.97 11.36
C ALA A 164 -14.78 3.30 11.12
N ASN A 165 -14.31 3.53 9.89
CA ASN A 165 -13.67 4.78 9.49
C ASN A 165 -14.65 5.97 9.56
N PHE A 166 -15.92 5.80 9.17
CA PHE A 166 -16.95 6.83 9.34
C PHE A 166 -17.32 7.07 10.81
N ALA A 167 -17.21 6.06 11.66
CA ALA A 167 -17.47 6.17 13.10
C ALA A 167 -16.41 7.04 13.82
N GLY A 168 -15.16 7.05 13.32
CA GLY A 168 -14.09 7.96 13.74
C GLY A 168 -12.78 7.26 14.08
N THR A 169 -11.70 8.05 14.24
CA THR A 169 -10.32 7.56 14.38
C THR A 169 -10.07 6.64 15.58
N ARG A 170 -10.87 6.73 16.65
CA ARG A 170 -10.75 5.85 17.83
C ARG A 170 -11.03 4.38 17.50
N TRP A 171 -12.05 4.11 16.69
CA TRP A 171 -12.41 2.74 16.28
C TRP A 171 -11.40 2.16 15.30
N VAL A 172 -10.90 2.99 14.39
CA VAL A 172 -9.83 2.65 13.44
C VAL A 172 -8.57 2.20 14.18
N GLY A 173 -8.16 2.93 15.23
CA GLY A 173 -6.97 2.59 16.02
C GLY A 173 -7.11 1.29 16.82
N ALA A 174 -8.28 1.03 17.41
CA ALA A 174 -8.53 -0.19 18.18
C ALA A 174 -8.49 -1.45 17.28
N VAL A 175 -9.17 -1.40 16.13
CA VAL A 175 -9.15 -2.49 15.13
C VAL A 175 -7.73 -2.73 14.62
N GLN A 176 -6.99 -1.67 14.31
CA GLN A 176 -5.61 -1.81 13.82
C GLN A 176 -4.70 -2.49 14.85
N LEU A 177 -4.79 -2.13 16.14
CA LEU A 177 -3.92 -2.67 17.17
C LEU A 177 -4.16 -4.17 17.40
N VAL A 178 -5.43 -4.58 17.52
CA VAL A 178 -5.82 -5.98 17.71
C VAL A 178 -5.39 -6.81 16.49
N SER A 179 -5.71 -6.34 15.28
CA SER A 179 -5.35 -7.06 14.06
C SER A 179 -3.83 -7.14 13.85
N THR A 180 -3.05 -6.15 14.31
CA THR A 180 -1.58 -6.18 14.13
C THR A 180 -0.95 -7.32 14.92
N VAL A 181 -1.29 -7.50 16.20
CA VAL A 181 -0.72 -8.59 17.02
C VAL A 181 -1.21 -9.96 16.54
N LEU A 182 -2.50 -10.05 16.21
CA LEU A 182 -3.13 -11.32 15.80
C LEU A 182 -2.72 -11.78 14.39
N LYS A 183 -2.09 -10.91 13.60
CA LYS A 183 -1.53 -11.22 12.28
C LYS A 183 -0.27 -12.08 12.35
N PHE A 184 0.66 -11.69 13.23
CA PHE A 184 2.02 -12.24 13.18
C PHE A 184 2.12 -13.62 13.80
N VAL A 185 1.46 -13.83 14.95
CA VAL A 185 1.65 -15.07 15.71
C VAL A 185 1.14 -16.30 14.96
N PRO A 186 -0.12 -16.37 14.48
CA PRO A 186 -0.62 -17.55 13.79
C PRO A 186 0.15 -17.82 12.50
N LEU A 187 0.49 -16.75 11.79
CA LEU A 187 1.20 -16.86 10.52
C LEU A 187 2.64 -17.36 10.70
N LEU A 188 3.36 -16.85 11.70
CA LEU A 188 4.71 -17.31 12.02
C LEU A 188 4.68 -18.75 12.54
N LEU A 189 3.67 -19.12 13.33
CA LEU A 189 3.48 -20.49 13.79
C LEU A 189 3.28 -21.46 12.64
N VAL A 190 2.47 -21.11 11.63
CA VAL A 190 2.31 -21.96 10.44
C VAL A 190 3.60 -21.95 9.59
N ALA A 191 4.21 -20.79 9.37
CA ALA A 191 5.41 -20.65 8.56
C ALA A 191 6.63 -21.41 9.10
N VAL A 192 6.80 -21.45 10.43
CA VAL A 192 7.90 -22.20 11.07
C VAL A 192 7.47 -23.63 11.37
N GLY A 193 6.25 -23.81 11.88
CA GLY A 193 5.70 -25.11 12.27
C GLY A 193 5.56 -26.08 11.10
N GLY A 194 5.10 -25.62 9.94
CA GLY A 194 4.94 -26.50 8.79
C GLY A 194 6.25 -26.93 8.13
N LEU A 195 7.39 -26.31 8.45
CA LEU A 195 8.71 -26.81 8.04
C LEU A 195 9.03 -28.16 8.70
N PHE A 196 8.48 -28.46 9.87
CA PHE A 196 8.64 -29.75 10.54
C PHE A 196 7.80 -30.87 9.90
N PHE A 197 6.83 -30.50 9.05
CA PHE A 197 5.95 -31.41 8.32
C PHE A 197 6.22 -31.36 6.81
N PHE A 198 7.40 -30.85 6.44
CA PHE A 198 7.81 -30.68 5.06
C PHE A 198 8.02 -32.03 4.39
N ASP A 199 7.34 -32.21 3.26
CA ASP A 199 7.39 -33.39 2.43
C ASP A 199 7.80 -32.98 1.00
N PRO A 200 9.01 -33.34 0.54
CA PRO A 200 9.47 -33.03 -0.81
C PRO A 200 8.56 -33.56 -1.92
N ASP A 201 7.82 -34.67 -1.68
CA ASP A 201 6.98 -35.31 -2.69
C ASP A 201 5.71 -34.48 -3.00
N LYS A 202 5.37 -33.53 -2.13
CA LYS A 202 4.24 -32.61 -2.32
C LYS A 202 4.60 -31.40 -3.19
N LEU A 203 5.91 -31.15 -3.38
CA LEU A 203 6.38 -30.04 -4.19
C LEU A 203 5.92 -30.22 -5.64
N GLY A 204 5.47 -29.11 -6.23
CA GLY A 204 5.25 -29.05 -7.67
C GLY A 204 6.57 -29.11 -8.46
N PRO A 205 6.48 -29.27 -9.79
CA PRO A 205 7.64 -29.15 -10.65
C PRO A 205 8.31 -27.77 -10.49
N PHE A 206 9.60 -27.69 -10.84
CA PHE A 206 10.33 -26.43 -10.77
C PHE A 206 9.66 -25.33 -11.60
N ASN A 207 9.20 -25.69 -12.80
CA ASN A 207 8.46 -24.80 -13.69
C ASN A 207 7.16 -25.50 -14.11
N ALA A 208 6.05 -25.10 -13.49
CA ALA A 208 4.72 -25.69 -13.73
C ALA A 208 3.95 -24.99 -14.87
N GLY A 209 4.33 -23.77 -15.23
CA GLY A 209 3.55 -22.91 -16.14
C GLY A 209 3.71 -23.22 -17.64
N GLY A 210 4.44 -24.27 -18.04
CA GLY A 210 4.65 -24.69 -19.43
C GLY A 210 5.50 -23.75 -20.31
N GLY A 211 5.73 -22.50 -19.88
CA GLY A 211 6.58 -21.51 -20.55
C GLY A 211 8.06 -21.59 -20.15
N SER A 212 8.84 -20.56 -20.48
CA SER A 212 10.24 -20.50 -20.04
C SER A 212 10.34 -20.21 -18.52
N PRO A 213 11.35 -20.76 -17.81
CA PRO A 213 11.55 -20.46 -16.39
C PRO A 213 11.73 -18.96 -16.12
N ILE A 214 12.36 -18.23 -17.04
CA ILE A 214 12.54 -16.77 -16.95
C ILE A 214 11.18 -16.06 -17.01
N GLY A 215 10.29 -16.49 -17.91
CA GLY A 215 8.91 -15.99 -17.99
C GLY A 215 8.13 -16.26 -16.70
N ALA A 216 8.26 -17.47 -16.15
CA ALA A 216 7.63 -17.86 -14.89
C ALA A 216 8.13 -17.01 -13.70
N VAL A 217 9.43 -16.71 -13.64
CA VAL A 217 10.00 -15.78 -12.65
C VAL A 217 9.37 -14.40 -12.79
N SER A 218 9.29 -13.86 -14.01
CA SER A 218 8.76 -12.51 -14.25
C SER A 218 7.27 -12.39 -13.90
N ALA A 219 6.47 -13.40 -14.26
CA ALA A 219 5.04 -13.45 -13.94
C ALA A 219 4.80 -13.63 -12.43
N SER A 220 5.54 -14.54 -11.78
CA SER A 220 5.48 -14.73 -10.33
C SER A 220 5.88 -13.45 -9.60
N ALA A 221 6.96 -12.79 -10.03
CA ALA A 221 7.44 -11.56 -9.39
C ALA A 221 6.42 -10.43 -9.44
N ALA A 222 5.65 -10.31 -10.52
CA ALA A 222 4.58 -9.31 -10.61
C ALA A 222 3.47 -9.57 -9.59
N LEU A 223 3.04 -10.82 -9.42
CA LEU A 223 2.05 -11.17 -8.37
C LEU A 223 2.63 -10.97 -6.97
N LEU A 224 3.88 -11.36 -6.76
CA LEU A 224 4.55 -11.28 -5.47
C LEU A 224 4.82 -9.83 -5.05
N LEU A 225 4.97 -8.88 -5.97
CA LEU A 225 5.18 -7.46 -5.64
C LEU A 225 4.04 -6.90 -4.79
N TYR A 226 2.81 -7.31 -5.07
CA TYR A 226 1.65 -6.91 -4.29
C TYR A 226 1.84 -7.19 -2.80
N SER A 227 2.53 -8.27 -2.49
CA SER A 227 2.80 -8.64 -1.10
C SER A 227 3.87 -7.76 -0.45
N TYR A 228 4.66 -7.01 -1.23
CA TYR A 228 5.62 -6.00 -0.75
C TYR A 228 5.08 -4.56 -0.74
N LEU A 229 3.82 -4.34 -1.12
CA LEU A 229 3.18 -3.04 -0.98
C LEU A 229 3.10 -2.67 0.49
N GLY A 230 3.49 -1.43 0.81
CA GLY A 230 3.64 -0.98 2.18
C GLY A 230 5.08 -0.73 2.59
N VAL A 231 6.08 -1.00 1.73
CA VAL A 231 7.47 -0.56 1.94
C VAL A 231 7.57 0.97 2.16
N GLU A 232 6.73 1.74 1.51
CA GLU A 232 6.63 3.19 1.66
C GLU A 232 5.96 3.64 2.98
N SER A 233 5.35 2.74 3.75
CA SER A 233 4.46 3.10 4.89
C SER A 233 5.14 4.02 5.90
N ALA A 234 6.39 3.71 6.28
CA ALA A 234 7.13 4.55 7.22
C ALA A 234 7.49 5.93 6.62
N ALA A 235 7.70 6.02 5.31
CA ALA A 235 7.97 7.29 4.61
C ALA A 235 6.70 8.15 4.48
N VAL A 236 5.54 7.52 4.23
CA VAL A 236 4.25 8.20 4.21
C VAL A 236 3.94 8.81 5.58
N SER A 237 4.22 8.09 6.67
CA SER A 237 4.00 8.54 8.06
C SER A 237 5.24 9.17 8.71
N ALA A 238 6.20 9.68 7.93
CA ALA A 238 7.49 10.14 8.45
C ALA A 238 7.37 11.19 9.57
N GLY A 239 6.41 12.11 9.51
CA GLY A 239 6.20 13.13 10.55
C GLY A 239 5.78 12.58 11.92
N GLU A 240 5.29 11.35 11.99
CA GLU A 240 4.88 10.69 13.24
C GLU A 240 6.01 9.83 13.85
N VAL A 241 7.09 9.60 13.08
CA VAL A 241 8.24 8.78 13.47
C VAL A 241 9.25 9.60 14.27
N ARG A 242 9.62 9.10 15.45
CA ARG A 242 10.71 9.67 16.26
C ARG A 242 12.02 9.54 15.49
N ASP A 243 12.78 10.62 15.39
CA ASP A 243 14.03 10.70 14.61
C ASP A 243 13.86 10.20 13.18
N ALA A 244 12.81 10.68 12.49
CA ALA A 244 12.40 10.24 11.16
C ALA A 244 13.54 10.09 10.16
N ARG A 245 14.48 11.06 10.10
CA ARG A 245 15.67 10.98 9.22
C ARG A 245 16.48 9.69 9.42
N ARG A 246 16.54 9.15 10.64
CA ARG A 246 17.28 7.90 10.92
C ARG A 246 16.37 6.68 10.91
N ASN A 247 15.19 6.80 11.50
CA ASN A 247 14.35 5.66 11.81
C ASN A 247 13.44 5.24 10.67
N VAL A 248 13.04 6.13 9.75
CA VAL A 248 12.21 5.74 8.60
C VAL A 248 12.93 4.73 7.73
N GLY A 249 14.15 5.03 7.28
CA GLY A 249 14.91 4.10 6.44
C GLY A 249 15.23 2.76 7.13
N ARG A 250 15.56 2.80 8.43
CA ARG A 250 15.81 1.58 9.22
C ARG A 250 14.54 0.74 9.36
N ALA A 251 13.42 1.38 9.73
CA ALA A 251 12.13 0.72 9.87
C ALA A 251 11.68 0.08 8.56
N THR A 252 11.86 0.79 7.45
CA THR A 252 11.53 0.26 6.13
C THR A 252 12.36 -0.98 5.79
N VAL A 253 13.70 -0.91 5.90
CA VAL A 253 14.56 -2.06 5.56
C VAL A 253 14.32 -3.25 6.48
N ILE A 254 14.30 -3.04 7.80
CA ILE A 254 14.09 -4.12 8.79
C ILE A 254 12.69 -4.71 8.60
N GLY A 255 11.68 -3.87 8.38
CA GLY A 255 10.31 -4.32 8.19
C GLY A 255 10.12 -5.12 6.91
N THR A 256 10.69 -4.65 5.80
CA THR A 256 10.68 -5.39 4.53
C THR A 256 11.40 -6.73 4.66
N ALA A 257 12.58 -6.77 5.29
CA ALA A 257 13.33 -8.02 5.48
C ALA A 257 12.61 -9.01 6.41
N GLY A 258 12.02 -8.52 7.50
CA GLY A 258 11.24 -9.34 8.42
C GLY A 258 10.00 -9.94 7.77
N ALA A 259 9.27 -9.15 6.97
CA ALA A 259 8.12 -9.65 6.21
C ALA A 259 8.54 -10.65 5.12
N ALA A 260 9.63 -10.37 4.40
CA ALA A 260 10.19 -11.29 3.40
C ALA A 260 10.54 -12.66 3.98
N LEU A 261 11.12 -12.69 5.19
CA LEU A 261 11.41 -13.94 5.88
C LEU A 261 10.14 -14.73 6.17
N VAL A 262 9.10 -14.07 6.70
CA VAL A 262 7.81 -14.73 6.97
C VAL A 262 7.17 -15.25 5.68
N TYR A 263 7.29 -14.49 4.58
CA TYR A 263 6.76 -14.90 3.28
C TYR A 263 7.48 -16.14 2.76
N LEU A 264 8.80 -16.12 2.76
CA LEU A 264 9.60 -17.23 2.27
C LEU A 264 9.33 -18.50 3.08
N LEU A 265 9.39 -18.41 4.42
CA LEU A 265 9.12 -19.56 5.28
C LEU A 265 7.67 -20.04 5.13
N GLY A 266 6.70 -19.12 5.07
CA GLY A 266 5.29 -19.45 4.88
C GLY A 266 5.02 -20.16 3.56
N THR A 267 5.55 -19.65 2.45
CA THR A 267 5.37 -20.27 1.13
C THR A 267 6.05 -21.62 1.04
N VAL A 268 7.29 -21.75 1.51
CA VAL A 268 8.02 -23.04 1.54
C VAL A 268 7.27 -24.05 2.40
N SER A 269 6.80 -23.64 3.57
CA SER A 269 6.00 -24.47 4.47
C SER A 269 4.73 -24.97 3.79
N VAL A 270 3.96 -24.10 3.13
CA VAL A 270 2.73 -24.50 2.42
C VAL A 270 3.05 -25.42 1.24
N PHE A 271 4.08 -25.12 0.46
CA PHE A 271 4.50 -25.95 -0.69
C PHE A 271 4.91 -27.36 -0.27
N GLY A 272 5.53 -27.49 0.91
CA GLY A 272 5.93 -28.79 1.45
C GLY A 272 4.85 -29.50 2.26
N THR A 273 3.71 -28.88 2.54
CA THR A 273 2.64 -29.50 3.36
C THR A 273 1.39 -29.83 2.55
N VAL A 274 1.08 -29.04 1.53
CA VAL A 274 -0.09 -29.21 0.65
C VAL A 274 0.38 -29.68 -0.73
N ALA A 275 -0.22 -30.76 -1.24
CA ALA A 275 0.09 -31.27 -2.57
C ALA A 275 -0.20 -30.23 -3.66
N HIS A 276 0.74 -30.08 -4.61
CA HIS A 276 0.69 -29.06 -5.66
C HIS A 276 -0.66 -28.94 -6.40
N ASP A 277 -1.24 -30.06 -6.84
CA ASP A 277 -2.50 -30.07 -7.60
C ASP A 277 -3.70 -29.54 -6.81
N SER A 278 -3.66 -29.69 -5.48
CA SER A 278 -4.65 -29.11 -4.57
C SER A 278 -4.32 -27.65 -4.28
N LEU A 279 -3.04 -27.32 -4.09
CA LEU A 279 -2.59 -25.97 -3.76
C LEU A 279 -2.92 -24.95 -4.85
N VAL A 280 -2.77 -25.32 -6.13
CA VAL A 280 -3.13 -24.48 -7.29
C VAL A 280 -4.61 -24.07 -7.30
N LYS A 281 -5.48 -24.86 -6.66
CA LYS A 281 -6.93 -24.62 -6.59
C LYS A 281 -7.37 -24.05 -5.25
N SER A 282 -6.44 -23.86 -4.31
CA SER A 282 -6.74 -23.46 -2.95
C SER A 282 -7.14 -21.98 -2.87
N THR A 283 -8.18 -21.71 -2.08
CA THR A 283 -8.61 -20.36 -1.71
C THR A 283 -8.18 -19.98 -0.29
N ALA A 284 -7.59 -20.91 0.46
CA ALA A 284 -7.15 -20.73 1.84
C ALA A 284 -5.91 -21.61 2.16
N PRO A 285 -4.77 -21.38 1.49
CA PRO A 285 -3.65 -22.32 1.49
C PRO A 285 -3.01 -22.55 2.87
N PHE A 286 -3.05 -21.57 3.77
CA PHE A 286 -2.57 -21.75 5.14
C PHE A 286 -3.51 -22.60 5.99
N SER A 287 -4.83 -22.54 5.75
CA SER A 287 -5.79 -23.43 6.40
C SER A 287 -5.62 -24.87 5.91
N ASP A 288 -5.40 -25.05 4.60
CA ASP A 288 -5.12 -26.36 4.01
C ASP A 288 -3.83 -26.97 4.55
N ALA A 289 -2.76 -26.16 4.68
CA ALA A 289 -1.50 -26.59 5.25
C ALA A 289 -1.67 -27.12 6.68
N VAL A 290 -2.38 -26.39 7.54
CA VAL A 290 -2.60 -26.84 8.93
C VAL A 290 -3.46 -28.10 9.00
N ASN A 291 -4.49 -28.21 8.16
CA ASN A 291 -5.29 -29.44 8.06
C ASN A 291 -4.44 -30.63 7.60
N ALA A 292 -3.51 -30.42 6.66
CA ALA A 292 -2.59 -31.44 6.19
C ALA A 292 -1.53 -31.84 7.25
N MET A 293 -1.13 -30.91 8.13
CA MET A 293 -0.15 -31.18 9.21
C MET A 293 -0.73 -32.01 10.35
N PHE A 294 -1.94 -31.68 10.82
CA PHE A 294 -2.50 -32.24 12.06
C PHE A 294 -3.71 -33.14 11.86
N GLY A 295 -4.26 -33.19 10.64
CA GLY A 295 -5.52 -33.87 10.35
C GLY A 295 -6.76 -33.11 10.86
N GLY A 296 -7.91 -33.41 10.26
CA GLY A 296 -9.19 -32.75 10.58
C GLY A 296 -9.29 -31.32 10.03
N THR A 297 -10.26 -30.55 10.53
CA THR A 297 -10.59 -29.20 10.02
C THR A 297 -10.47 -28.08 11.07
N TRP A 298 -10.32 -28.44 12.36
CA TRP A 298 -10.31 -27.47 13.46
C TRP A 298 -9.14 -26.48 13.37
N GLY A 299 -7.96 -26.96 12.94
CA GLY A 299 -6.77 -26.12 12.78
C GLY A 299 -6.92 -25.14 11.63
N GLY A 300 -7.48 -25.61 10.50
CA GLY A 300 -7.83 -24.76 9.37
C GLY A 300 -8.86 -23.68 9.73
N TRP A 301 -9.85 -23.99 10.59
CA TRP A 301 -10.80 -23.00 11.11
C TRP A 301 -10.12 -21.93 11.97
N ALA A 302 -9.19 -22.32 12.85
CA ALA A 302 -8.44 -21.37 13.67
C ALA A 302 -7.60 -20.41 12.81
N VAL A 303 -6.91 -20.93 11.79
CA VAL A 303 -6.15 -20.12 10.83
C VAL A 303 -7.08 -19.21 10.02
N ALA A 304 -8.23 -19.72 9.59
CA ALA A 304 -9.20 -18.93 8.83
C ALA A 304 -9.75 -17.75 9.62
N LEU A 305 -10.11 -17.97 10.90
CA LEU A 305 -10.53 -16.88 11.78
C LEU A 305 -9.43 -15.84 11.97
N ALA A 306 -8.18 -16.27 12.18
CA ALA A 306 -7.04 -15.36 12.30
C ALA A 306 -6.79 -14.57 11.00
N ALA A 307 -6.86 -15.23 9.85
CA ALA A 307 -6.72 -14.62 8.53
C ALA A 307 -7.81 -13.57 8.27
N LEU A 308 -9.07 -13.85 8.63
CA LEU A 308 -10.17 -12.89 8.50
C LEU A 308 -9.94 -11.65 9.38
N VAL A 309 -9.61 -11.82 10.67
CA VAL A 309 -9.32 -10.68 11.56
C VAL A 309 -8.12 -9.87 11.05
N SER A 310 -7.13 -10.55 10.49
CA SER A 310 -5.99 -9.93 9.83
C SER A 310 -6.41 -9.09 8.61
N MET A 311 -7.12 -9.69 7.65
CA MET A 311 -7.51 -9.03 6.41
C MET A 311 -8.45 -7.85 6.67
N THR A 312 -9.41 -7.98 7.58
CA THR A 312 -10.28 -6.87 8.00
C THR A 312 -9.48 -5.74 8.62
N GLY A 313 -8.48 -6.04 9.44
CA GLY A 313 -7.56 -5.03 9.97
C GLY A 313 -6.70 -4.38 8.89
N CYS A 314 -6.28 -5.13 7.88
CA CYS A 314 -5.55 -4.60 6.73
C CYS A 314 -6.41 -3.63 5.91
N LEU A 315 -7.65 -4.03 5.59
CA LEU A 315 -8.64 -3.20 4.91
C LEU A 315 -8.90 -1.89 5.66
N ASN A 316 -8.93 -1.92 6.99
CA ASN A 316 -9.06 -0.71 7.81
C ASN A 316 -7.88 0.26 7.62
N GLY A 317 -6.64 -0.23 7.62
CA GLY A 317 -5.44 0.57 7.37
C GLY A 317 -5.39 1.13 5.94
N TRP A 318 -5.66 0.30 4.94
CA TRP A 318 -5.67 0.73 3.52
C TRP A 318 -6.78 1.73 3.22
N THR A 319 -7.97 1.55 3.80
CA THR A 319 -9.08 2.52 3.68
C THR A 319 -8.75 3.88 4.32
N LEU A 320 -7.94 3.89 5.38
CA LEU A 320 -7.46 5.14 5.95
C LEU A 320 -6.44 5.80 5.00
N LEU A 321 -5.45 5.04 4.51
CA LEU A 321 -4.42 5.55 3.59
C LEU A 321 -5.02 6.07 2.28
N SER A 322 -6.06 5.41 1.77
CA SER A 322 -6.79 5.83 0.57
C SER A 322 -7.53 7.14 0.75
N ALA A 323 -7.87 7.51 1.98
CA ALA A 323 -8.50 8.79 2.30
C ALA A 323 -7.47 9.89 2.58
N GLN A 324 -6.36 9.56 3.24
CA GLN A 324 -5.32 10.51 3.65
C GLN A 324 -4.50 11.06 2.47
N THR A 325 -4.17 10.21 1.49
CA THR A 325 -3.32 10.65 0.35
C THR A 325 -4.04 11.67 -0.53
N PRO A 326 -5.29 11.42 -0.98
CA PRO A 326 -6.09 12.44 -1.66
C PRO A 326 -6.36 13.67 -0.80
N TYR A 327 -6.56 13.51 0.51
CA TYR A 327 -6.76 14.64 1.43
C TYR A 327 -5.54 15.56 1.47
N ALA A 328 -4.34 15.01 1.60
CA ALA A 328 -3.09 15.78 1.58
C ALA A 328 -2.92 16.51 0.25
N ALA A 329 -3.03 15.80 -0.88
CA ALA A 329 -2.97 16.41 -2.21
C ALA A 329 -4.06 17.48 -2.41
N ALA A 330 -5.26 17.30 -1.85
CA ALA A 330 -6.35 18.27 -1.95
C ALA A 330 -6.06 19.56 -1.15
N ARG A 331 -5.39 19.44 0.02
CA ARG A 331 -4.94 20.61 0.79
C ARG A 331 -3.88 21.43 0.04
N ASP A 332 -3.07 20.76 -0.74
CA ASP A 332 -2.09 21.39 -1.63
C ASP A 332 -2.69 21.90 -2.95
N GLY A 333 -4.01 21.81 -3.12
CA GLY A 333 -4.71 22.25 -4.34
C GLY A 333 -4.50 21.33 -5.55
N LEU A 334 -3.92 20.14 -5.35
CA LEU A 334 -3.59 19.17 -6.39
C LEU A 334 -4.66 18.08 -6.55
N PHE A 335 -5.62 17.96 -5.62
CA PHE A 335 -6.76 17.05 -5.74
C PHE A 335 -8.10 17.80 -5.60
N PRO A 336 -9.24 17.25 -6.06
CA PRO A 336 -10.52 17.95 -5.97
C PRO A 336 -10.85 18.39 -4.54
N ALA A 337 -11.26 19.66 -4.38
CA ALA A 337 -11.44 20.30 -3.07
C ALA A 337 -12.41 19.54 -2.13
N ALA A 338 -13.35 18.76 -2.67
CA ALA A 338 -14.25 17.92 -1.88
C ALA A 338 -13.49 16.93 -0.95
N PHE A 339 -12.30 16.46 -1.36
CA PHE A 339 -11.47 15.56 -0.56
C PHE A 339 -10.88 16.20 0.69
N THR A 340 -10.91 17.53 0.83
CA THR A 340 -10.50 18.25 2.06
C THR A 340 -11.52 18.12 3.20
N ARG A 341 -12.75 17.68 2.93
CA ARG A 341 -13.82 17.60 3.94
C ARG A 341 -13.51 16.51 4.96
N ARG A 342 -13.42 16.89 6.23
CA ARG A 342 -13.23 15.98 7.37
C ARG A 342 -14.44 15.99 8.29
N ARG A 343 -14.78 14.80 8.80
CA ARG A 343 -15.75 14.63 9.89
C ARG A 343 -15.13 13.67 10.91
N ARG A 344 -15.21 14.00 12.21
CA ARG A 344 -14.64 13.17 13.30
C ARG A 344 -13.17 12.79 13.08
N GLY A 345 -12.39 13.69 12.48
CA GLY A 345 -10.97 13.50 12.21
C GLY A 345 -10.63 12.68 10.95
N VAL A 346 -11.61 12.19 10.19
CA VAL A 346 -11.39 11.34 8.99
C VAL A 346 -11.83 12.07 7.71
N PRO A 347 -11.07 11.99 6.59
CA PRO A 347 -11.51 12.53 5.29
C PRO A 347 -12.66 11.69 4.70
N THR A 348 -13.91 12.04 5.02
CA THR A 348 -15.08 11.18 4.74
C THR A 348 -15.38 11.03 3.25
N VAL A 349 -15.10 12.06 2.45
CA VAL A 349 -15.26 11.98 0.98
C VAL A 349 -14.26 10.97 0.40
N GLY A 350 -13.00 10.99 0.86
CA GLY A 350 -11.98 10.03 0.44
C GLY A 350 -12.36 8.59 0.76
N VAL A 351 -12.85 8.32 1.98
CA VAL A 351 -13.33 7.00 2.38
C VAL A 351 -14.53 6.57 1.51
N GLY A 352 -15.52 7.45 1.35
CA GLY A 352 -16.73 7.16 0.58
C GLY A 352 -16.45 6.83 -0.89
N VAL A 353 -15.64 7.64 -1.57
CA VAL A 353 -15.29 7.37 -2.97
C VAL A 353 -14.46 6.07 -3.09
N THR A 354 -13.51 5.85 -2.17
CA THR A 354 -12.69 4.62 -2.16
C THR A 354 -13.56 3.37 -2.03
N VAL A 355 -14.45 3.31 -1.02
CA VAL A 355 -15.25 2.11 -0.78
C VAL A 355 -16.25 1.87 -1.90
N VAL A 356 -16.80 2.93 -2.52
CA VAL A 356 -17.68 2.81 -3.68
C VAL A 356 -16.93 2.27 -4.89
N LEU A 357 -15.77 2.83 -5.25
CA LEU A 357 -14.96 2.36 -6.38
C LEU A 357 -14.50 0.91 -6.18
N SER A 358 -14.03 0.58 -4.97
CA SER A 358 -13.64 -0.79 -4.60
C SER A 358 -14.83 -1.76 -4.68
N SER A 359 -16.04 -1.33 -4.28
CA SER A 359 -17.26 -2.14 -4.40
C SER A 359 -17.65 -2.38 -5.86
N LEU A 360 -17.60 -1.33 -6.70
CA LEU A 360 -17.89 -1.45 -8.14
C LEU A 360 -16.91 -2.41 -8.81
N LEU A 361 -15.62 -2.31 -8.48
CA LEU A 361 -14.60 -3.21 -9.01
C LEU A 361 -14.80 -4.64 -8.51
N THR A 362 -15.16 -4.83 -7.23
CA THR A 362 -15.51 -6.16 -6.68
C THR A 362 -16.67 -6.79 -7.44
N VAL A 363 -17.78 -6.05 -7.60
CA VAL A 363 -18.95 -6.52 -8.36
C VAL A 363 -18.58 -6.86 -9.80
N TYR A 364 -17.85 -5.98 -10.48
CA TYR A 364 -17.41 -6.21 -11.86
C TYR A 364 -16.63 -7.53 -11.99
N ASN A 365 -15.67 -7.79 -11.10
CA ASN A 365 -14.85 -9.00 -11.17
C ASN A 365 -15.65 -10.28 -10.91
N PHE A 366 -16.54 -10.30 -9.90
CA PHE A 366 -17.41 -11.46 -9.66
C PHE A 366 -18.41 -11.70 -10.79
N MET A 367 -18.86 -10.64 -11.47
CA MET A 367 -19.80 -10.74 -12.59
C MET A 367 -19.14 -11.14 -13.90
N ALA A 368 -17.89 -10.69 -14.13
CA ALA A 368 -17.08 -11.08 -15.29
C ALA A 368 -16.70 -12.57 -15.30
N GLY A 369 -16.91 -13.29 -14.19
CA GLY A 369 -16.69 -14.73 -14.11
C GLY A 369 -15.23 -15.15 -14.20
N SER A 370 -14.29 -14.23 -13.94
CA SER A 370 -12.87 -14.53 -13.98
C SER A 370 -12.51 -15.48 -12.83
N ALA A 371 -12.05 -16.71 -13.13
CA ALA A 371 -11.56 -17.64 -12.09
C ALA A 371 -10.40 -17.06 -11.25
N HIS A 372 -9.71 -16.04 -11.79
CA HIS A 372 -8.53 -15.42 -11.21
C HIS A 372 -8.78 -13.95 -10.80
N VAL A 373 -9.95 -13.65 -10.21
CA VAL A 373 -10.31 -12.28 -9.75
C VAL A 373 -9.18 -11.65 -8.93
N PHE A 374 -8.64 -12.38 -7.96
CA PHE A 374 -7.59 -11.87 -7.08
C PHE A 374 -6.34 -11.47 -7.86
N GLU A 375 -5.87 -12.32 -8.78
CA GLU A 375 -4.66 -12.07 -9.58
C GLU A 375 -4.83 -10.85 -10.48
N VAL A 376 -5.98 -10.68 -11.13
CA VAL A 376 -6.26 -9.49 -11.97
C VAL A 376 -6.15 -8.21 -11.14
N LEU A 377 -6.77 -8.19 -9.96
CA LEU A 377 -6.72 -7.04 -9.04
C LEU A 377 -5.29 -6.76 -8.55
N VAL A 378 -4.55 -7.82 -8.24
CA VAL A 378 -3.15 -7.78 -7.81
C VAL A 378 -2.24 -7.21 -8.90
N LEU A 379 -2.42 -7.62 -10.16
CA LEU A 379 -1.59 -7.14 -11.28
C LEU A 379 -1.86 -5.66 -11.59
N VAL A 380 -3.12 -5.22 -11.54
CA VAL A 380 -3.47 -3.79 -11.69
C VAL A 380 -2.87 -2.96 -10.55
N THR A 381 -2.95 -3.47 -9.32
CA THR A 381 -2.35 -2.83 -8.15
C THR A 381 -0.83 -2.72 -8.29
N THR A 382 -0.17 -3.80 -8.73
CA THR A 382 1.28 -3.87 -8.97
C THR A 382 1.72 -2.79 -9.96
N PHE A 383 1.01 -2.65 -11.08
CA PHE A 383 1.31 -1.59 -12.05
C PHE A 383 1.13 -0.19 -11.45
N THR A 384 0.00 0.06 -10.79
CA THR A 384 -0.32 1.40 -10.27
C THR A 384 0.60 1.82 -9.11
N ALA A 385 1.06 0.88 -8.28
CA ALA A 385 2.06 1.12 -7.24
C ALA A 385 3.46 1.40 -7.82
N THR A 386 3.74 0.88 -9.01
CA THR A 386 5.03 1.09 -9.66
C THR A 386 5.24 2.56 -10.06
N VAL A 387 4.18 3.32 -10.35
CA VAL A 387 4.26 4.74 -10.70
C VAL A 387 4.88 5.59 -9.57
N PRO A 388 4.35 5.60 -8.33
CA PRO A 388 4.98 6.36 -7.24
C PRO A 388 6.38 5.84 -6.89
N TYR A 389 6.67 4.54 -7.10
CA TYR A 389 8.01 3.98 -6.86
C TYR A 389 9.03 4.45 -7.92
N LEU A 390 8.62 4.50 -9.19
CA LEU A 390 9.42 5.07 -10.28
C LEU A 390 9.64 6.57 -10.06
N LEU A 391 8.62 7.31 -9.66
CA LEU A 391 8.77 8.75 -9.37
C LEU A 391 9.71 8.99 -8.17
N ALA A 392 9.63 8.16 -7.13
CA ALA A 392 10.54 8.27 -5.98
C ALA A 392 12.00 7.92 -6.36
N THR A 393 12.22 6.84 -7.13
CA THR A 393 13.56 6.46 -7.60
C THR A 393 14.12 7.50 -8.59
N ALA A 394 13.27 8.04 -9.48
CA ALA A 394 13.64 9.15 -10.36
C ALA A 394 13.97 10.42 -9.56
N ALA A 395 13.22 10.76 -8.52
CA ALA A 395 13.53 11.89 -7.65
C ALA A 395 14.90 11.74 -6.96
N GLN A 396 15.23 10.51 -6.54
CA GLN A 396 16.56 10.18 -6.01
C GLN A 396 17.66 10.37 -7.05
N LEU A 397 17.46 9.90 -8.29
CA LEU A 397 18.41 10.05 -9.39
C LEU A 397 18.57 11.51 -9.82
N HIS A 398 17.47 12.25 -9.95
CA HIS A 398 17.46 13.68 -10.27
C HIS A 398 18.30 14.45 -9.26
N HIS A 399 18.13 14.17 -7.96
CA HIS A 399 18.94 14.80 -6.92
C HIS A 399 20.43 14.46 -6.99
N LEU A 400 20.78 13.22 -7.39
CA LEU A 400 22.18 12.83 -7.56
C LEU A 400 22.81 13.48 -8.80
N ALA A 401 22.00 13.78 -9.82
CA ALA A 401 22.43 14.44 -11.05
C ALA A 401 22.52 15.97 -10.93
N SER A 402 21.67 16.59 -10.11
CA SER A 402 21.52 18.06 -10.02
C SER A 402 22.61 18.82 -9.22
N GLY A 403 23.76 18.18 -8.94
CA GLY A 403 24.99 18.94 -8.62
C GLY A 403 25.56 18.83 -7.21
N ARG A 404 25.21 17.81 -6.41
CA ARG A 404 25.88 17.55 -5.12
C ARG A 404 27.11 16.65 -5.19
N ARG A 405 27.71 16.50 -6.38
CA ARG A 405 28.96 15.71 -6.53
C ARG A 405 30.09 16.27 -5.66
N ASP A 406 30.07 17.57 -5.40
CA ASP A 406 31.14 18.29 -4.70
C ASP A 406 30.97 18.31 -3.18
N GLU A 407 29.77 18.03 -2.66
CA GLU A 407 29.45 18.05 -1.21
C GLU A 407 29.48 16.65 -0.54
N VAL A 408 29.59 15.57 -1.33
CA VAL A 408 29.41 14.19 -0.85
C VAL A 408 30.55 13.31 -1.34
N ASP A 409 31.08 12.46 -0.45
CA ASP A 409 32.08 11.44 -0.78
C ASP A 409 31.66 10.64 -2.04
N GLY A 410 32.50 10.67 -3.08
CA GLY A 410 32.22 10.06 -4.38
C GLY A 410 31.87 8.58 -4.31
N ARG A 411 32.40 7.83 -3.32
CA ARG A 411 32.02 6.41 -3.10
C ARG A 411 30.57 6.28 -2.65
N ARG A 412 30.09 7.19 -1.81
CA ARG A 412 28.69 7.22 -1.35
C ARG A 412 27.75 7.61 -2.48
N LEU A 413 28.18 8.55 -3.32
CA LEU A 413 27.42 8.96 -4.50
C LEU A 413 27.23 7.80 -5.49
N VAL A 414 28.31 7.08 -5.83
CA VAL A 414 28.23 5.91 -6.74
C VAL A 414 27.34 4.83 -6.16
N ARG A 415 27.50 4.50 -4.87
CA ARG A 415 26.63 3.53 -4.20
C ARG A 415 25.15 3.93 -4.28
N ASP A 416 24.83 5.20 -4.03
CA ASP A 416 23.45 5.68 -4.04
C ASP A 416 22.86 5.70 -5.45
N ALA A 417 23.68 6.02 -6.45
CA ALA A 417 23.30 5.97 -7.86
C ALA A 417 23.02 4.53 -8.31
N VAL A 418 23.88 3.57 -7.93
CA VAL A 418 23.68 2.15 -8.23
C VAL A 418 22.40 1.63 -7.57
N ILE A 419 22.18 1.94 -6.28
CA ILE A 419 20.94 1.52 -5.58
C ILE A 419 19.71 2.10 -6.26
N ALA A 420 19.73 3.38 -6.63
CA ALA A 420 18.60 4.03 -7.30
C ALA A 420 18.36 3.48 -8.71
N ALA A 421 19.43 3.18 -9.47
CA ALA A 421 19.34 2.57 -10.80
C ALA A 421 18.80 1.14 -10.73
N VAL A 422 19.24 0.33 -9.75
CA VAL A 422 18.71 -1.02 -9.53
C VAL A 422 17.25 -0.96 -9.13
N ALA A 423 16.86 -0.06 -8.22
CA ALA A 423 15.46 0.11 -7.83
C ALA A 423 14.58 0.57 -9.00
N ALA A 424 15.06 1.49 -9.84
CA ALA A 424 14.34 1.92 -11.04
C ALA A 424 14.21 0.78 -12.07
N GLY A 425 15.29 0.05 -12.34
CA GLY A 425 15.27 -1.11 -13.24
C GLY A 425 14.34 -2.21 -12.73
N PHE A 426 14.33 -2.46 -11.43
CA PHE A 426 13.41 -3.37 -10.77
C PHE A 426 11.95 -2.93 -10.95
N SER A 427 11.65 -1.66 -10.70
CA SER A 427 10.31 -1.11 -10.95
C SER A 427 9.89 -1.25 -12.42
N ILE A 428 10.78 -0.98 -13.38
CA ILE A 428 10.47 -1.18 -14.82
C ILE A 428 10.20 -2.65 -15.14
N TRP A 429 11.02 -3.57 -14.61
CA TRP A 429 10.84 -5.00 -14.81
C TRP A 429 9.48 -5.50 -14.30
N LEU A 430 8.99 -4.94 -13.19
CA LEU A 430 7.67 -5.25 -12.64
C LEU A 430 6.52 -4.81 -13.54
N VAL A 431 6.65 -3.68 -14.25
CA VAL A 431 5.67 -3.27 -15.28
C VAL A 431 5.59 -4.33 -16.38
N ALA A 432 6.73 -4.85 -16.83
CA ALA A 432 6.76 -5.89 -17.84
C ALA A 432 6.11 -7.20 -17.35
N GLY A 433 6.34 -7.56 -16.08
CA GLY A 433 5.74 -8.74 -15.46
C GLY A 433 4.22 -8.63 -15.21
N ALA A 434 3.69 -7.42 -15.01
CA ALA A 434 2.27 -7.20 -14.72
C ALA A 434 1.34 -7.63 -15.89
N GLY A 435 1.89 -7.72 -17.10
CA GLY A 435 1.16 -8.14 -18.29
C GLY A 435 0.36 -7.01 -18.94
N TYR A 436 0.07 -7.18 -20.24
CA TYR A 436 -0.53 -6.13 -21.07
C TYR A 436 -1.88 -5.63 -20.55
N ALA A 437 -2.75 -6.53 -20.08
CA ALA A 437 -4.09 -6.17 -19.61
C ALA A 437 -4.04 -5.24 -18.38
N ALA A 438 -3.20 -5.56 -17.39
CA ALA A 438 -3.07 -4.76 -16.19
C ALA A 438 -2.45 -3.39 -16.48
N VAL A 439 -1.43 -3.34 -17.34
CA VAL A 439 -0.82 -2.08 -17.80
C VAL A 439 -1.86 -1.24 -18.55
N TYR A 440 -2.61 -1.83 -19.47
CA TYR A 440 -3.66 -1.13 -20.22
C TYR A 440 -4.72 -0.52 -19.29
N GLN A 441 -5.28 -1.32 -18.38
CA GLN A 441 -6.28 -0.87 -17.40
C GLN A 441 -5.72 0.24 -16.49
N GLY A 442 -4.50 0.05 -15.99
CA GLY A 442 -3.83 1.04 -15.15
C GLY A 442 -3.59 2.37 -15.86
N VAL A 443 -3.13 2.33 -17.11
CA VAL A 443 -2.93 3.53 -17.94
C VAL A 443 -4.24 4.28 -18.16
N LEU A 444 -5.35 3.56 -18.42
CA LEU A 444 -6.66 4.20 -18.53
C LEU A 444 -7.04 4.95 -17.25
N PHE A 445 -6.83 4.35 -16.07
CA PHE A 445 -7.08 5.04 -14.80
C PHE A 445 -6.17 6.25 -14.57
N LEU A 446 -4.92 6.20 -15.04
CA LEU A 446 -4.01 7.34 -14.99
C LEU A 446 -4.46 8.46 -15.93
N PHE A 447 -4.91 8.14 -17.15
CA PHE A 447 -5.43 9.12 -18.10
C PHE A 447 -6.67 9.86 -17.59
N VAL A 448 -7.58 9.16 -16.91
CA VAL A 448 -8.70 9.83 -16.20
C VAL A 448 -8.17 10.86 -15.20
N GLY A 449 -7.10 10.54 -14.47
CA GLY A 449 -6.43 11.49 -13.58
C GLY A 449 -5.87 12.71 -14.29
N ILE A 450 -5.24 12.53 -15.46
CA ILE A 450 -4.72 13.66 -16.25
C ILE A 450 -5.84 14.61 -16.66
N LEU A 451 -7.00 14.08 -17.07
CA LEU A 451 -8.17 14.92 -17.39
C LEU A 451 -8.66 15.71 -16.18
N VAL A 452 -8.71 15.09 -14.99
CA VAL A 452 -9.06 15.78 -13.74
C VAL A 452 -8.07 16.88 -13.43
N TYR A 453 -6.76 16.61 -13.55
CA TYR A 453 -5.72 17.61 -13.34
C TYR A 453 -5.83 18.79 -14.33
N ALA A 454 -6.07 18.52 -15.61
CA ALA A 454 -6.21 19.55 -16.62
C ALA A 454 -7.38 20.50 -16.32
N VAL A 455 -8.54 19.95 -15.93
CA VAL A 455 -9.71 20.75 -15.52
C VAL A 455 -9.41 21.57 -14.27
N MET A 456 -8.73 20.98 -13.29
CA MET A 456 -8.35 21.67 -12.06
C MET A 456 -7.35 22.80 -12.31
N ALA A 457 -6.30 22.54 -13.11
CA ALA A 457 -5.30 23.53 -13.49
C ALA A 457 -5.94 24.70 -14.26
N GLY A 458 -6.89 24.41 -15.16
CA GLY A 458 -7.67 25.44 -15.87
C GLY A 458 -8.51 26.30 -14.93
N ARG A 459 -9.17 25.70 -13.93
CA ARG A 459 -9.94 26.45 -12.92
C ARG A 459 -9.06 27.33 -12.03
N ARG A 460 -7.87 26.84 -11.65
CA ARG A 460 -6.91 27.59 -10.82
C ARG A 460 -6.40 28.83 -11.54
N ARG A 461 -6.00 28.69 -12.82
CA ARG A 461 -5.58 29.84 -13.64
C ARG A 461 -6.66 30.91 -13.80
N ARG A 462 -7.94 30.52 -13.89
CA ARG A 462 -9.08 31.46 -13.94
C ARG A 462 -9.38 32.17 -12.62
N ALA A 463 -8.86 31.66 -11.51
CA ALA A 463 -9.04 32.29 -10.19
C ALA A 463 -7.85 33.21 -9.85
N GLU A 464 -6.71 33.02 -10.50
CA GLU A 464 -5.48 33.81 -10.33
C GLU A 464 -5.40 35.02 -11.29
N GLY A 465 -6.18 35.03 -12.36
CA GLY A 465 -6.32 36.16 -13.30
C GLY A 465 -7.75 36.69 -13.31
#